data_AF-A0A934M069-F1
#
_entry.id   AF-A0A934M069-F1
#
_cell.length_a   1.000
_cell.length_b   1.000
_cell.length_c   1.000
_cell.angle_alpha   90.00
_cell.angle_beta   90.00
_cell.angle_gamma   90.00
#
_symmetry.space_group_name_H-M   'P 1'
#
loop_
_entity.id
_entity.type
_entity.pdbx_description
1 polymer ?
#
loop_
_entity_poly.entity_id
_entity_poly.type
_entity_poly.pdbx_seq_one_letter_code
_entity_poly.pdbx_strand_id
1 'polypeptide(L)' 'MDLSIEEAYKAMVSFLEKYYERTNSDEIGGLLSDMILIEQQSTADPAIWHDWLDCINQIKNTD' A
#
# COMPACT_ATOMS: atom_id res chain seq x y z
N MET A 1 -12.36 1.51 -15.24
CA MET A 1 -10.91 1.38 -15.45
C MET A 1 -10.45 0.53 -14.29
N ASP A 2 -10.12 -0.72 -14.56
CA ASP A 2 -9.80 -1.68 -13.51
C ASP A 2 -8.29 -1.64 -13.29
N LEU A 3 -7.88 -1.35 -12.06
CA LEU A 3 -6.48 -1.36 -11.68
C LEU A 3 -6.05 -2.80 -11.38
N SER A 4 -4.84 -3.17 -11.81
CA SER A 4 -4.18 -4.35 -11.28
C SER A 4 -3.93 -4.20 -9.77
N ILE A 5 -3.67 -5.32 -9.08
CA ILE A 5 -3.37 -5.33 -7.64
C ILE A 5 -2.17 -4.42 -7.32
N GLU A 6 -1.18 -4.40 -8.21
CA GLU A 6 0.01 -3.56 -8.06
C GLU A 6 -0.29 -2.08 -8.33
N GLU A 7 -1.11 -1.76 -9.34
CA GLU A 7 -1.51 -0.37 -9.61
C GLU A 7 -2.37 0.20 -8.48
N ALA A 8 -3.27 -0.61 -7.90
CA ALA A 8 -4.05 -0.23 -6.74
C ALA A 8 -3.16 -0.02 -5.49
N TYR A 9 -2.12 -0.85 -5.31
CA TYR A 9 -1.13 -0.65 -4.24
C TYR A 9 -0.37 0.67 -4.43
N LYS A 10 0.16 0.92 -5.63
CA LYS A 10 0.87 2.18 -5.95
C LYS A 10 -0.02 3.41 -5.77
N ALA A 11 -1.29 3.32 -6.16
CA ALA A 11 -2.24 4.41 -5.95
C ALA A 11 -2.45 4.72 -4.46
N MET A 12 -2.54 3.68 -3.63
CA MET A 12 -2.70 3.79 -2.18
C MET A 12 -1.44 4.35 -1.50
N VAL A 13 -0.23 3.90 -1.88
CA VAL A 13 1.03 4.49 -1.42
C VAL A 13 1.11 5.98 -1.80
N SER A 14 0.83 6.33 -3.06
CA SER A 14 0.87 7.73 -3.52
C SER A 14 -0.12 8.63 -2.79
N PHE A 15 -1.27 8.09 -2.39
CA PHE A 15 -2.23 8.83 -1.56
C PHE A 15 -1.67 9.11 -0.16
N LEU A 16 -1.03 8.11 0.48
CA LEU A 16 -0.43 8.24 1.80
C LEU A 16 0.77 9.20 1.79
N GLU A 17 1.60 9.19 0.75
CA GLU A 17 2.68 10.17 0.55
C GLU A 17 2.14 11.60 0.55
N LYS A 18 1.09 11.87 -0.25
CA LYS A 18 0.43 13.18 -0.28
C LYS A 18 -0.17 13.57 1.07
N TYR A 19 -0.64 12.60 1.84
CA TYR A 19 -1.18 12.86 3.17
C TYR A 19 -0.06 13.17 4.18
N TYR A 20 1.06 12.45 4.11
CA TYR A 20 2.25 12.73 4.90
C TYR A 20 2.81 14.11 4.60
N GLU A 21 2.95 14.49 3.33
CA GLU A 21 3.41 15.84 2.91
C GLU A 21 2.59 16.98 3.55
N ARG A 22 1.28 16.75 3.76
CA ARG A 22 0.38 17.75 4.34
C ARG A 22 0.41 17.79 5.86
N THR A 23 0.75 16.68 6.50
CA THR A 23 0.56 16.50 7.95
C THR A 23 1.87 16.37 8.72
N ASN A 24 2.95 15.94 8.05
CA ASN A 24 4.21 15.50 8.67
C ASN A 24 3.97 14.50 9.81
N SER A 25 3.01 13.60 9.65
CA SER A 25 2.67 12.60 10.66
C SER A 25 3.73 11.50 10.72
N ASP A 26 4.47 11.40 11.82
CA ASP A 26 5.52 10.39 12.03
C ASP A 26 4.98 8.96 11.85
N GLU A 27 3.74 8.68 12.30
CA GLU A 27 3.09 7.38 12.13
C GLU A 27 2.90 7.01 10.66
N ILE A 28 2.54 7.99 9.81
CA ILE A 28 2.39 7.76 8.37
C ILE A 28 3.76 7.64 7.71
N GLY A 29 4.76 8.39 8.17
CA GLY A 29 6.14 8.26 7.73
C GLY A 29 6.71 6.86 8.02
N GLY A 30 6.44 6.33 9.21
CA GLY A 30 6.81 4.96 9.61
C GLY A 30 6.16 3.93 8.70
N LEU A 31 4.84 4.00 8.54
CA LEU A 31 4.11 3.11 7.63
C LEU A 31 4.64 3.18 6.19
N LEU A 32 4.87 4.39 5.65
CA LEU A 32 5.42 4.56 4.30
C LEU A 32 6.80 3.93 4.15
N SER A 33 7.63 3.94 5.20
CA SER A 33 8.94 3.28 5.21
C SER A 33 8.81 1.75 5.07
N ASP A 34 7.83 1.15 5.75
CA ASP A 34 7.58 -0.30 5.68
C ASP A 34 6.96 -0.72 4.33
N MET A 35 6.26 0.21 3.68
CA MET A 35 5.57 0.02 2.40
C MET A 35 6.46 0.16 1.16
N ILE A 36 7.73 0.56 1.31
CA ILE A 36 8.67 0.73 0.18
C ILE A 36 8.79 -0.58 -0.59
N LEU A 37 8.53 -0.55 -1.90
CA LEU A 37 8.76 -1.70 -2.79
C LEU A 37 10.28 -1.84 -3.02
N ILE A 38 10.86 -2.94 -2.55
CA ILE A 38 12.31 -3.16 -2.64
C ILE A 38 12.67 -3.78 -4.00
N GLU A 39 11.91 -4.76 -4.49
CA GLU A 39 12.03 -5.34 -5.83
C GLU A 39 10.68 -5.88 -6.32
N GLN A 40 10.60 -6.25 -7.61
CA GLN A 40 9.42 -6.51 -8.48
C GLN A 40 8.24 -7.36 -7.97
N GLN A 41 8.13 -7.70 -6.68
CA GLN A 41 6.97 -8.33 -6.07
C GLN A 41 6.93 -8.31 -4.53
N SER A 42 7.80 -7.54 -3.85
CA SER A 42 7.80 -7.48 -2.37
C SER A 42 8.10 -6.10 -1.81
N THR A 43 7.34 -5.74 -0.78
CA THR A 43 7.57 -4.59 0.10
C THR A 43 8.75 -4.85 1.05
N ALA A 44 9.22 -3.81 1.72
CA ALA A 44 10.29 -3.90 2.72
C ALA A 44 9.92 -4.82 3.88
N ASP A 45 8.64 -4.81 4.26
CA ASP A 45 8.04 -5.82 5.11
C ASP A 45 7.09 -6.72 4.30
N PRO A 46 7.40 -8.01 4.09
CA PRO A 46 6.52 -8.96 3.42
C PRO A 46 5.12 -9.07 4.04
N ALA A 47 4.95 -8.78 5.33
CA ALA A 47 3.65 -8.79 6.01
C ALA A 47 2.69 -7.74 5.42
N ILE A 48 3.19 -6.54 5.10
CA ILE A 48 2.40 -5.46 4.48
C ILE A 48 1.83 -5.89 3.13
N TRP A 49 2.59 -6.64 2.33
CA TRP A 49 2.09 -7.15 1.06
C TRP A 49 0.99 -8.20 1.25
N HIS A 50 1.12 -9.07 2.25
CA HIS A 50 0.08 -10.03 2.59
C HIS A 50 -1.20 -9.32 3.08
N ASP A 51 -1.08 -8.35 3.98
CA ASP A 51 -2.22 -7.54 4.46
C ASP A 51 -2.93 -6.81 3.31
N TRP A 52 -2.16 -6.30 2.34
CA TRP A 52 -2.72 -5.70 1.13
C TRP A 52 -3.51 -6.71 0.28
N LEU A 53 -2.96 -7.89 0.04
CA LEU A 53 -3.64 -8.95 -0.71
C LEU A 53 -4.92 -9.39 -0.01
N ASP A 54 -4.93 -9.46 1.32
CA ASP A 54 -6.10 -9.80 2.13
C ASP A 54 -7.19 -8.72 2.01
N CYS A 55 -6.83 -7.43 2.03
CA CYS A 55 -7.76 -6.33 1.77
C CYS A 55 -8.41 -6.46 0.38
N ILE A 56 -7.61 -6.76 -0.65
CA ILE A 56 -8.12 -6.96 -2.01
C ILE A 56 -9.03 -8.18 -2.10
N ASN A 57 -8.65 -9.29 -1.46
CA ASN A 57 -9.44 -10.52 -1.44
C ASN A 57 -10.79 -10.31 -0.76
N GLN A 58 -10.85 -9.55 0.34
CA GLN A 58 -12.12 -9.21 0.99
C GLN A 58 -13.06 -8.49 0.03
N ILE A 59 -12.56 -7.47 -0.69
CA ILE A 59 -13.38 -6.70 -1.63
C ILE A 59 -13.84 -7.59 -2.80
N LYS A 60 -12.96 -8.42 -3.35
CA LYS A 60 -13.26 -9.31 -4.48
C LYS A 60 -14.14 -10.51 -4.12
N ASN A 61 -14.13 -10.96 -2.86
CA ASN A 61 -14.97 -12.06 -2.38
C ASN A 61 -16.32 -11.59 -1.82
N THR A 62 -16.64 -10.29 -1.91
CA THR A 62 -17.94 -9.74 -1.49
C THR A 62 -18.96 -9.69 -2.64
N ASP A 63 -18.75 -10.52 -3.68
CA ASP A 63 -19.69 -10.75 -4.80
C ASP A 63 -20.53 -12.02 -4.59
#